data_AF-L8TTT3-F1
#
_entry.id   AF-L8TTT3-F1
#
_cell.length_a   1.000
_cell.length_b   1.000
_cell.length_c   1.000
_cell.angle_alpha   90.00
_cell.angle_beta   90.00
_cell.angle_gamma   90.00
#
_symmetry.space_group_name_H-M   'P 1'
#
loop_
_entity.id
_entity.type
_entity.pdbx_description
1 polymer ?
#
loop_
_entity_poly.entity_id
_entity_poly.type
_entity_poly.pdbx_seq_one_letter_code
_entity_poly.pdbx_strand_id
1 'polypeptide(L)'
;MATIFIGETMKPHSLLPVLVLVLASCTAPVPARDGPSLGPASGTVAAPSSQEARAPLPYRATTGTGAEISFLLPTSAADPAVAAIEAYRVKAGAAPVSYLVAEVDNSNGTVPVNLYSVSVFDAGGHRFTFSSVADAIHSWGPTYSYDFGWRMGDGSAVDEAAAGTLKREATGLHSANVNTTVDVAGQTRVVLASYDAQLPAGFVRVIVQPFGMDVEVEAAPAS
;
A
#
# COMPACT_ATOMS: atom_id res chain seq x y z
N MET A 1 -57.11 4.80 -11.05
CA MET A 1 -57.59 5.27 -12.36
C MET A 1 -57.28 6.76 -12.46
N ALA A 2 -56.18 7.09 -13.13
CA ALA A 2 -55.89 8.42 -13.66
C ALA A 2 -54.79 8.24 -14.71
N THR A 3 -55.20 8.37 -15.96
CA THR A 3 -54.41 8.27 -17.19
C THR A 3 -53.54 9.52 -17.34
N ILE A 4 -52.24 9.36 -17.65
CA ILE A 4 -51.42 10.44 -18.20
C ILE A 4 -50.89 10.01 -19.56
N PHE A 5 -51.06 10.94 -20.50
CA PHE A 5 -50.87 10.85 -21.94
C PHE A 5 -49.41 10.60 -22.37
N ILE A 6 -49.30 9.88 -23.48
CA ILE A 6 -48.13 9.72 -24.35
C ILE A 6 -48.15 10.84 -25.41
N GLY A 7 -46.99 11.38 -25.78
CA GLY A 7 -46.76 12.20 -26.99
C GLY A 7 -45.32 12.68 -27.08
N GLU A 8 -44.48 11.99 -27.85
CA GLU A 8 -43.85 12.42 -29.14
C GLU A 8 -42.54 13.24 -28.97
N THR A 9 -41.36 12.67 -29.19
CA THR A 9 -40.60 12.39 -30.45
C THR A 9 -39.78 13.55 -31.04
N MET A 10 -38.46 13.32 -31.03
CA MET A 10 -37.41 13.67 -32.01
C MET A 10 -37.04 15.15 -32.29
N LYS A 11 -35.76 15.51 -32.04
CA LYS A 11 -34.71 15.49 -33.09
C LYS A 11 -33.29 15.71 -32.53
N PRO A 12 -32.26 15.11 -33.17
CA PRO A 12 -30.86 15.21 -32.78
C PRO A 12 -30.17 16.41 -33.45
N HIS A 13 -29.17 16.98 -32.79
CA HIS A 13 -28.22 17.90 -33.41
C HIS A 13 -26.88 17.20 -33.60
N SER A 14 -26.66 16.75 -34.84
CA SER A 14 -25.33 16.56 -35.42
C SER A 14 -24.60 17.90 -35.47
N LEU A 15 -23.28 17.90 -35.27
CA LEU A 15 -22.30 18.65 -36.06
C LEU A 15 -20.89 18.17 -35.71
N LEU A 16 -20.36 17.27 -36.55
CA LEU A 16 -18.94 16.98 -36.70
C LEU A 16 -18.29 18.09 -37.55
N PRO A 17 -17.08 18.55 -37.24
CA PRO A 17 -16.19 19.11 -38.25
C PRO A 17 -15.21 18.04 -38.75
N VAL A 18 -15.34 17.78 -40.05
CA VAL A 18 -14.36 17.12 -40.91
C VAL A 18 -13.10 17.99 -40.96
N LEU A 19 -11.91 17.43 -40.70
CA LEU A 19 -10.64 18.07 -41.04
C LEU A 19 -9.67 17.07 -41.68
N VAL A 20 -9.67 17.13 -43.01
CA VAL A 20 -8.60 16.97 -44.01
C VAL A 20 -7.41 16.06 -43.67
N LEU A 21 -7.40 14.92 -44.36
CA LEU A 21 -6.27 14.03 -44.61
C LEU A 21 -5.33 14.65 -45.67
N VAL A 22 -4.05 14.87 -45.36
CA VAL A 22 -3.02 15.20 -46.36
C VAL A 22 -2.19 13.96 -46.63
N LEU A 23 -2.41 13.36 -47.80
CA LEU A 23 -1.55 12.34 -48.39
C LEU A 23 -0.32 13.03 -49.00
N ALA A 24 0.85 12.81 -48.41
CA ALA A 24 2.13 13.04 -49.07
C ALA A 24 2.86 11.70 -49.18
N SER A 25 2.66 11.05 -50.32
CA SER A 25 3.44 9.93 -50.83
C SER A 25 4.81 10.41 -51.29
N CYS A 26 5.89 9.86 -50.73
CA CYS A 26 7.21 9.86 -51.35
C CYS A 26 7.89 8.51 -51.07
N THR A 27 7.79 7.62 -52.04
CA THR A 27 8.60 6.42 -52.14
C THR A 27 9.86 6.76 -52.93
N ALA A 28 11.04 6.50 -52.38
CA ALA A 28 12.27 6.29 -53.15
C ALA A 28 13.15 5.24 -52.44
N PRO A 29 13.82 4.35 -53.19
CA PRO A 29 14.49 3.16 -52.66
C PRO A 29 15.91 3.50 -52.17
N VAL A 30 16.31 2.93 -51.03
CA VAL A 30 17.70 2.99 -50.55
C VAL A 30 18.40 1.66 -50.90
N PRO A 31 19.58 1.69 -51.55
CA PRO A 31 20.31 0.49 -51.93
C PRO A 31 20.93 -0.20 -50.71
N ALA A 32 20.95 -1.53 -50.77
CA ALA A 32 21.65 -2.39 -49.82
C ALA A 32 23.15 -2.07 -49.76
N ARG A 33 23.70 -2.04 -48.54
CA ARG A 33 25.13 -2.14 -48.28
C ARG A 33 25.37 -3.02 -47.07
N ASP A 34 26.27 -3.98 -47.27
CA ASP A 34 26.67 -5.05 -46.38
C ASP A 34 27.33 -4.60 -45.06
N GLY A 35 26.92 -5.23 -43.96
CA GLY A 35 27.70 -5.51 -42.73
C GLY A 35 28.10 -4.33 -41.82
N PRO A 36 28.35 -4.56 -40.51
CA PRO A 36 28.66 -5.83 -39.85
C PRO A 36 27.65 -6.26 -38.77
N SER A 37 27.70 -7.56 -38.45
CA SER A 37 27.01 -8.22 -37.32
C SER A 37 27.20 -7.46 -36.00
N LEU A 38 26.09 -7.03 -35.40
CA LEU A 38 26.01 -6.64 -34.00
C LEU A 38 25.15 -7.70 -33.30
N GLY A 39 25.77 -8.44 -32.40
CA GLY A 39 25.11 -9.47 -31.58
C GLY A 39 24.00 -8.91 -30.70
N PRO A 40 23.17 -9.78 -30.09
CA PRO A 40 22.13 -9.33 -29.18
C PRO A 40 22.79 -8.62 -28.00
N ALA A 41 22.55 -7.31 -27.90
CA ALA A 41 22.86 -6.56 -26.71
C ALA A 41 22.09 -7.19 -25.56
N SER A 42 22.80 -7.90 -24.68
CA SER A 42 22.34 -8.20 -23.33
C SER A 42 22.05 -6.86 -22.66
N GLY A 43 20.78 -6.43 -22.74
CA GLY A 43 20.25 -5.44 -21.84
C GLY A 43 20.27 -6.04 -20.44
N THR A 44 21.34 -5.81 -19.70
CA THR A 44 21.34 -5.94 -18.26
C THR A 44 20.23 -5.02 -17.75
N VAL A 45 19.09 -5.62 -17.36
CA VAL A 45 18.09 -4.94 -16.55
C VAL A 45 18.83 -4.49 -15.30
N ALA A 46 19.04 -3.18 -15.17
CA ALA A 46 19.57 -2.59 -13.96
C ALA A 46 18.64 -3.01 -12.82
N ALA A 47 19.18 -3.74 -11.84
CA ALA A 47 18.50 -3.99 -10.59
C ALA A 47 18.06 -2.62 -10.01
N PRO A 48 16.83 -2.50 -9.47
CA PRO A 48 16.41 -1.26 -8.84
C PRO A 48 17.44 -0.89 -7.77
N SER A 49 17.97 0.33 -7.91
CA SER A 49 18.96 0.96 -7.06
C SER A 49 18.62 0.74 -5.59
N SER A 50 19.61 0.28 -4.82
CA SER A 50 19.56 0.20 -3.36
C SER A 50 19.05 1.52 -2.80
N GLN A 51 17.80 1.48 -2.38
CA GLN A 51 17.04 2.56 -1.77
C GLN A 51 17.79 2.94 -0.49
N GLU A 52 18.34 4.16 -0.45
CA GLU A 52 19.06 4.66 0.73
C GLU A 52 18.09 4.63 1.91
N ALA A 53 18.27 3.65 2.79
CA ALA A 53 17.38 3.41 3.90
C ALA A 53 17.46 4.62 4.84
N ARG A 54 16.36 5.37 4.95
CA ARG A 54 16.26 6.47 5.91
C ARG A 54 16.54 5.93 7.31
N ALA A 55 17.36 6.65 8.08
CA ALA A 55 17.57 6.34 9.48
C ALA A 55 16.23 6.46 10.24
N PRO A 56 15.80 5.42 10.97
CA PRO A 56 14.55 5.46 11.73
C PRO A 56 14.60 6.57 12.79
N LEU A 57 13.54 7.39 12.87
CA LEU A 57 13.38 8.40 13.92
C LEU A 57 12.37 7.93 14.97
N PRO A 58 12.64 8.10 16.28
CA PRO A 58 11.73 7.71 17.33
C PRO A 58 10.64 8.77 17.55
N TYR A 59 9.41 8.32 17.80
CA TYR A 59 8.26 9.16 18.13
C TYR A 59 7.53 8.62 19.36
N ARG A 60 6.86 9.53 20.08
CA ARG A 60 6.00 9.23 21.23
C ARG A 60 4.71 10.04 21.17
N ALA A 61 3.62 9.42 21.61
CA ALA A 61 2.33 10.05 21.80
C ALA A 61 1.70 9.56 23.12
N THR A 62 1.13 10.48 23.88
CA THR A 62 0.38 10.17 25.10
C THR A 62 -1.09 10.47 24.87
N THR A 63 -1.97 9.49 25.03
CA THR A 63 -3.41 9.72 24.91
C THR A 63 -3.94 10.49 26.13
N GLY A 64 -5.07 11.18 25.98
CA GLY A 64 -5.74 11.86 27.10
C GLY A 64 -6.18 10.91 28.23
N THR A 65 -6.20 9.60 27.99
CA THR A 65 -6.56 8.56 28.96
C THR A 65 -5.36 7.88 29.60
N GLY A 66 -4.13 8.26 29.25
CA GLY A 66 -2.89 7.81 29.89
C GLY A 66 -2.15 6.67 29.17
N ALA A 67 -2.54 6.32 27.94
CA ALA A 67 -1.79 5.34 27.15
C ALA A 67 -0.58 6.00 26.49
N GLU A 68 0.55 5.30 26.52
CA GLU A 68 1.80 5.70 25.88
C GLU A 68 2.00 4.90 24.59
N ILE A 69 2.23 5.59 23.48
CA ILE A 69 2.43 4.98 22.16
C ILE A 69 3.82 5.41 21.68
N SER A 70 4.67 4.45 21.34
CA SER A 70 6.02 4.74 20.84
C SER A 70 6.38 3.89 19.62
N PHE A 71 7.12 4.46 18.68
CA PHE A 71 7.49 3.78 17.44
C PHE A 71 8.72 4.40 16.76
N LEU A 72 9.30 3.62 15.85
CA LEU A 72 10.30 4.08 14.88
C LEU A 72 9.67 4.30 13.51
N LEU A 73 10.02 5.40 12.85
CA LEU A 73 9.47 5.77 11.54
C LEU A 73 10.56 5.97 10.47
N PRO A 74 10.57 5.18 9.38
CA PRO A 74 9.90 3.87 9.26
C PRO A 74 10.57 2.81 10.14
N THR A 75 9.88 1.70 10.38
CA THR A 75 10.48 0.49 10.95
C THR A 75 11.17 -0.33 9.86
N SER A 76 12.32 -0.93 10.18
CA SER A 76 13.06 -1.80 9.26
C SER A 76 12.24 -3.03 8.89
N ALA A 77 12.28 -3.44 7.62
CA ALA A 77 11.66 -4.69 7.18
C ALA A 77 12.37 -5.94 7.77
N ALA A 78 13.58 -5.76 8.31
CA ALA A 78 14.32 -6.80 9.04
C ALA A 78 13.95 -6.86 10.54
N ASP A 79 13.05 -5.99 11.02
CA ASP A 79 12.55 -6.06 12.39
C ASP A 79 11.87 -7.44 12.63
N PRO A 80 12.13 -8.13 13.75
CA PRO A 80 11.51 -9.43 14.03
C PRO A 80 9.98 -9.45 13.97
N ALA A 81 9.31 -8.33 14.28
CA ALA A 81 7.86 -8.21 14.18
C ALA A 81 7.36 -8.11 12.73
N VAL A 82 8.23 -7.74 11.79
CA VAL A 82 7.91 -7.50 10.37
C VAL A 82 8.48 -8.58 9.47
N ALA A 83 9.56 -9.25 9.84
CA ALA A 83 10.34 -10.12 8.96
C ALA A 83 9.49 -11.22 8.28
N ALA A 84 8.58 -11.87 9.03
CA ALA A 84 7.70 -12.90 8.46
C ALA A 84 6.65 -12.32 7.50
N ILE A 85 6.15 -11.11 7.80
CA ILE A 85 5.19 -10.37 6.98
C ILE A 85 5.86 -9.96 5.66
N GLU A 86 7.07 -9.40 5.73
CA GLU A 86 7.83 -9.00 4.55
C GLU A 86 8.23 -10.20 3.69
N ALA A 87 8.66 -11.31 4.31
CA ALA A 87 8.98 -12.53 3.59
C ALA A 87 7.76 -13.05 2.80
N TYR A 88 6.58 -13.03 3.42
CA TYR A 88 5.33 -13.38 2.74
C TYR A 88 4.99 -12.38 1.61
N ARG A 89 5.11 -11.07 1.84
CA ARG A 89 4.87 -10.02 0.82
C ARG A 89 5.75 -10.24 -0.42
N VAL A 90 7.06 -10.47 -0.22
CA VAL A 90 8.02 -10.77 -1.29
C VAL A 90 7.67 -12.06 -2.00
N LYS A 91 7.39 -13.13 -1.25
CA LYS A 91 6.99 -14.43 -1.80
C LYS A 91 5.72 -14.34 -2.64
N ALA A 92 4.78 -13.49 -2.24
CA ALA A 92 3.54 -13.23 -2.95
C ALA A 92 3.69 -12.22 -4.11
N GLY A 93 4.90 -11.70 -4.36
CA GLY A 93 5.14 -10.76 -5.45
C GLY A 93 4.40 -9.43 -5.32
N ALA A 94 3.95 -9.07 -4.11
CA ALA A 94 3.22 -7.83 -3.90
C ALA A 94 4.14 -6.60 -4.05
N ALA A 95 3.54 -5.43 -4.22
CA ALA A 95 4.29 -4.16 -4.24
C ALA A 95 4.99 -3.91 -2.89
N PRO A 96 6.15 -3.22 -2.88
CA PRO A 96 6.79 -2.79 -1.63
C PRO A 96 5.87 -1.90 -0.79
N VAL A 97 6.05 -1.93 0.53
CA VAL A 97 5.32 -1.11 1.51
C VAL A 97 6.29 -0.53 2.53
N SER A 98 5.89 0.51 3.24
CA SER A 98 6.60 1.02 4.42
C SER A 98 5.95 0.47 5.69
N TYR A 99 6.75 0.02 6.66
CA TYR A 99 6.25 -0.50 7.93
C TYR A 99 6.44 0.50 9.08
N LEU A 100 5.57 0.36 10.08
CA LEU A 100 5.69 1.01 11.38
C LEU A 100 5.30 -0.01 12.44
N VAL A 101 6.16 -0.22 13.43
CA VAL A 101 5.88 -1.03 14.60
C VAL A 101 5.69 -0.10 15.79
N ALA A 102 4.49 -0.10 16.35
CA ALA A 102 4.12 0.69 17.51
C ALA A 102 4.04 -0.19 18.75
N GLU A 103 4.76 0.20 19.79
CA GLU A 103 4.58 -0.29 21.14
C GLU A 103 3.51 0.57 21.81
N VAL A 104 2.43 -0.08 22.26
CA VAL A 104 1.31 0.56 22.95
C VAL A 104 1.31 0.07 24.39
N ASP A 105 1.58 0.99 25.32
CA ASP A 105 1.57 0.74 26.76
C ASP A 105 0.36 1.44 27.39
N ASN A 106 -0.63 0.65 27.77
CA ASN A 106 -1.84 1.13 28.43
C ASN A 106 -1.81 0.87 29.94
N SER A 107 -0.60 0.73 30.53
CA SER A 107 -0.40 0.49 31.97
C SER A 107 -1.00 1.58 32.84
N ASN A 108 -0.89 2.84 32.41
CA ASN A 108 -1.47 4.02 33.06
C ASN A 108 -2.82 4.45 32.45
N GLY A 109 -3.35 3.64 31.52
CA GLY A 109 -4.60 3.91 30.83
C GLY A 109 -5.82 3.76 31.71
N THR A 110 -6.84 4.58 31.49
CA THR A 110 -8.14 4.47 32.17
C THR A 110 -9.23 3.80 31.33
N VAL A 111 -8.98 3.58 30.03
CA VAL A 111 -9.88 2.88 29.09
C VAL A 111 -9.06 2.02 28.12
N PRO A 112 -9.66 1.01 27.47
CA PRO A 112 -9.00 0.29 26.39
C PRO A 112 -8.62 1.23 25.23
N VAL A 113 -7.47 0.97 24.60
CA VAL A 113 -6.97 1.73 23.45
C VAL A 113 -6.81 0.80 22.26
N ASN A 114 -7.29 1.22 21.09
CA ASN A 114 -7.11 0.47 19.84
C ASN A 114 -6.33 1.32 18.84
N LEU A 115 -5.11 0.95 18.48
CA LEU A 115 -4.31 1.70 17.52
C LEU A 115 -4.63 1.25 16.08
N TYR A 116 -5.45 2.02 15.36
CA TYR A 116 -5.86 1.67 14.01
C TYR A 116 -4.98 2.28 12.91
N SER A 117 -4.59 3.54 13.07
CA SER A 117 -3.78 4.22 12.06
C SER A 117 -2.79 5.23 12.63
N VAL A 118 -1.73 5.45 11.87
CA VAL A 118 -0.78 6.55 12.06
C VAL A 118 -0.67 7.30 10.73
N SER A 119 -0.81 8.62 10.76
CA SER A 119 -0.71 9.47 9.59
C SER A 119 0.45 10.44 9.74
N VAL A 120 1.30 10.52 8.73
CA VAL A 120 2.49 11.38 8.73
C VAL A 120 2.37 12.38 7.59
N PHE A 121 2.81 13.62 7.83
CA PHE A 121 2.68 14.71 6.89
C PHE A 121 4.05 15.28 6.55
N ASP A 122 4.30 15.48 5.27
CA ASP A 122 5.50 16.17 4.79
C ASP A 122 5.33 17.70 4.82
N ALA A 123 6.41 18.43 4.50
CA ALA A 123 6.39 19.89 4.45
C ALA A 123 5.48 20.46 3.34
N GLY A 124 5.12 19.64 2.34
CA GLY A 124 4.15 19.98 1.30
C GLY A 124 2.70 19.71 1.70
N GLY A 125 2.47 19.14 2.88
CA GLY A 125 1.13 18.76 3.36
C GLY A 125 0.63 17.42 2.83
N HIS A 126 1.47 16.63 2.13
CA HIS A 126 1.07 15.30 1.70
C HIS A 126 0.98 14.35 2.90
N ARG A 127 -0.14 13.61 2.95
CA ARG A 127 -0.42 12.63 4.00
C ARG A 127 -0.03 11.24 3.53
N PHE A 128 0.78 10.55 4.33
CA PHE A 128 1.05 9.13 4.19
C PHE A 128 0.40 8.41 5.36
N THR A 129 -0.40 7.38 5.08
CA THR A 129 -1.18 6.69 6.10
C THR A 129 -0.67 5.26 6.28
N PHE A 130 -0.42 4.91 7.53
CA PHE A 130 -0.13 3.56 8.00
C PHE A 130 -1.39 3.01 8.65
N SER A 131 -1.90 1.90 8.14
CA SER A 131 -3.06 1.18 8.68
C SER A 131 -2.63 -0.20 9.19
N SER A 132 -3.51 -0.90 9.89
CA SER A 132 -3.27 -2.28 10.32
C SER A 132 -2.70 -3.13 9.19
N VAL A 133 -1.57 -3.80 9.43
CA VAL A 133 -0.96 -4.69 8.44
C VAL A 133 -1.86 -5.89 8.13
N ALA A 134 -2.71 -6.27 9.09
CA ALA A 134 -3.69 -7.35 8.92
C ALA A 134 -4.67 -7.06 7.76
N ASP A 135 -4.98 -5.79 7.49
CA ASP A 135 -5.84 -5.37 6.39
C ASP A 135 -5.12 -5.51 5.03
N ALA A 136 -3.79 -5.40 5.01
CA ALA A 136 -2.98 -5.52 3.80
C ALA A 136 -2.61 -6.98 3.45
N ILE A 137 -2.38 -7.83 4.43
CA ILE A 137 -1.85 -9.20 4.21
C ILE A 137 -2.70 -10.02 3.22
N HIS A 138 -4.03 -9.95 3.32
CA HIS A 138 -4.90 -10.69 2.41
C HIS A 138 -4.92 -10.14 0.98
N SER A 139 -4.59 -8.85 0.78
CA SER A 139 -4.56 -8.24 -0.56
C SER A 139 -3.32 -8.64 -1.37
N TRP A 140 -2.26 -9.09 -0.71
CA TRP A 140 -1.03 -9.53 -1.36
C TRP A 140 -1.11 -10.94 -1.96
N GLY A 141 -2.00 -11.77 -1.41
CA GLY A 141 -2.14 -13.17 -1.81
C GLY A 141 -2.87 -13.36 -3.15
N PRO A 142 -2.92 -14.60 -3.64
CA PRO A 142 -3.61 -14.90 -4.88
C PRO A 142 -5.12 -14.72 -4.73
N THR A 143 -5.75 -14.26 -5.82
CA THR A 143 -7.20 -14.10 -5.94
C THR A 143 -7.77 -15.12 -6.92
N TYR A 144 -9.03 -15.48 -6.73
CA TYR A 144 -9.74 -16.36 -7.66
C TYR A 144 -10.42 -15.49 -8.73
N SER A 145 -10.01 -15.63 -9.98
CA SER A 145 -10.49 -14.80 -11.09
C SER A 145 -11.70 -15.40 -11.80
N TYR A 146 -12.37 -14.58 -12.62
CA TYR A 146 -13.59 -14.95 -13.36
C TYR A 146 -13.38 -16.04 -14.42
N ASP A 147 -12.14 -16.31 -14.81
CA ASP A 147 -11.75 -17.42 -15.69
C ASP A 147 -11.58 -18.75 -14.92
N PHE A 148 -12.04 -18.82 -13.68
CA PHE A 148 -11.99 -19.99 -12.79
C PHE A 148 -10.56 -20.44 -12.43
N GLY A 149 -9.58 -19.55 -12.55
CA GLY A 149 -8.19 -19.78 -12.16
C GLY A 149 -7.78 -18.99 -10.92
N TRP A 150 -6.68 -19.40 -10.29
CA TRP A 150 -6.01 -18.58 -9.28
C TRP A 150 -4.96 -17.68 -9.95
N ARG A 151 -4.90 -16.42 -9.51
CA ARG A 151 -4.00 -15.40 -10.06
C ARG A 151 -3.25 -14.67 -8.96
N MET A 152 -1.97 -14.41 -9.19
CA MET A 152 -1.17 -13.49 -8.38
C MET A 152 -1.51 -12.03 -8.70
N GLY A 153 -1.02 -11.09 -7.88
CA GLY A 153 -1.27 -9.65 -8.07
C GLY A 153 -0.73 -9.07 -9.38
N ASP A 154 0.28 -9.71 -9.98
CA ASP A 154 0.82 -9.37 -11.31
C ASP A 154 0.04 -10.02 -12.48
N GLY A 155 -1.02 -10.79 -12.17
CA GLY A 155 -1.85 -11.51 -13.13
C GLY A 155 -1.30 -12.89 -13.54
N SER A 156 -0.16 -13.33 -13.01
CA SER A 156 0.37 -14.66 -13.30
C SER A 156 -0.57 -15.75 -12.79
N ALA A 157 -0.69 -16.85 -13.53
CA ALA A 157 -1.43 -18.02 -13.06
C ALA A 157 -0.67 -18.70 -11.90
N VAL A 158 -1.41 -19.22 -10.93
CA VAL A 158 -0.89 -20.07 -9.86
C VAL A 158 -1.78 -21.30 -9.73
N ASP A 159 -1.21 -22.46 -9.46
CA ASP A 159 -2.01 -23.66 -9.23
C ASP A 159 -2.73 -23.61 -7.87
N GLU A 160 -3.77 -24.41 -7.72
CA GLU A 160 -4.62 -24.40 -6.53
C GLU A 160 -3.88 -24.80 -5.24
N ALA A 161 -2.91 -25.72 -5.31
CA ALA A 161 -2.17 -26.16 -4.13
C ALA A 161 -1.22 -25.06 -3.62
N ALA A 162 -0.54 -24.37 -4.54
CA ALA A 162 0.27 -23.21 -4.23
C ALA A 162 -0.59 -22.05 -3.70
N ALA A 163 -1.73 -21.76 -4.33
CA ALA A 163 -2.67 -20.75 -3.87
C ALA A 163 -3.20 -21.05 -2.46
N GLY A 164 -3.60 -22.30 -2.20
CA GLY A 164 -4.04 -22.74 -0.89
C GLY A 164 -2.97 -22.60 0.19
N THR A 165 -1.70 -22.82 -0.16
CA THR A 165 -0.57 -22.61 0.76
C THR A 165 -0.37 -21.14 1.11
N LEU A 166 -0.32 -20.26 0.11
CA LEU A 166 -0.20 -18.81 0.31
C LEU A 166 -1.36 -18.26 1.14
N LYS A 167 -2.59 -18.69 0.86
CA LYS A 167 -3.75 -18.25 1.64
C LYS A 167 -3.69 -18.67 3.10
N ARG A 168 -3.27 -19.90 3.41
CA ARG A 168 -3.12 -20.36 4.80
C ARG A 168 -2.06 -19.56 5.55
N GLU A 169 -0.94 -19.26 4.88
CA GLU A 169 0.12 -18.42 5.43
C GLU A 169 -0.38 -17.00 5.71
N ALA A 170 -1.10 -16.41 4.74
CA ALA A 170 -1.74 -15.10 4.89
C ALA A 170 -2.72 -15.06 6.08
N THR A 171 -3.58 -16.08 6.21
CA THR A 171 -4.50 -16.19 7.35
C THR A 171 -3.75 -16.28 8.67
N GLY A 172 -2.67 -17.07 8.75
CA GLY A 172 -1.85 -17.15 9.95
C GLY A 172 -1.25 -15.81 10.34
N LEU A 173 -0.68 -15.08 9.38
CA LEU A 173 -0.12 -13.74 9.60
C LEU A 173 -1.21 -12.72 9.96
N HIS A 174 -2.36 -12.74 9.29
CA HIS A 174 -3.49 -11.87 9.60
C HIS A 174 -3.98 -12.11 11.03
N SER A 175 -4.24 -13.37 11.41
CA SER A 175 -4.70 -13.72 12.76
C SER A 175 -3.71 -13.33 13.85
N ALA A 176 -2.40 -13.40 13.57
CA ALA A 176 -1.38 -12.96 14.51
C ALA A 176 -1.32 -11.43 14.70
N ASN A 177 -1.87 -10.64 13.76
CA ASN A 177 -1.75 -9.18 13.73
C ASN A 177 -3.11 -8.44 13.79
N VAL A 178 -4.24 -9.15 13.88
CA VAL A 178 -5.58 -8.53 13.89
C VAL A 178 -5.90 -7.83 15.21
N ASN A 179 -5.27 -8.25 16.31
CA ASN A 179 -5.53 -7.64 17.62
C ASN A 179 -4.71 -6.36 17.81
N THR A 180 -5.35 -5.23 17.59
CA THR A 180 -4.79 -3.89 17.80
C THR A 180 -5.30 -3.21 19.06
N THR A 181 -6.12 -3.92 19.86
CA THR A 181 -6.72 -3.41 21.10
C THR A 181 -5.89 -3.81 22.31
N VAL A 182 -5.68 -2.85 23.21
CA VAL A 182 -4.99 -3.01 24.49
C VAL A 182 -5.94 -2.65 25.60
N ASP A 183 -6.27 -3.61 26.46
CA ASP A 183 -7.06 -3.38 27.65
C ASP A 183 -6.32 -2.49 28.66
N VAL A 184 -7.05 -2.00 29.67
CA VAL A 184 -6.46 -1.27 30.80
C VAL A 184 -5.40 -2.14 31.48
N ALA A 185 -4.29 -1.52 31.87
CA ALA A 185 -3.12 -2.19 32.45
C ALA A 185 -2.36 -3.13 31.48
N GLY A 186 -2.74 -3.16 30.20
CA GLY A 186 -2.15 -4.01 29.18
C GLY A 186 -1.04 -3.33 28.37
N GLN A 187 -0.31 -4.16 27.61
CA GLN A 187 0.65 -3.70 26.60
C GLN A 187 0.52 -4.57 25.35
N THR A 188 0.75 -3.99 24.18
CA THR A 188 0.88 -4.76 22.94
C THR A 188 1.82 -4.10 21.96
N ARG A 189 2.17 -4.87 20.93
CA ARG A 189 2.82 -4.38 19.72
C ARG A 189 1.82 -4.41 18.57
N VAL A 190 1.73 -3.31 17.84
CA VAL A 190 0.90 -3.17 16.65
C VAL A 190 1.77 -2.92 15.42
N VAL A 191 1.60 -3.74 14.40
CA VAL A 191 2.30 -3.57 13.12
C VAL A 191 1.35 -2.88 12.12
N LEU A 192 1.79 -1.74 11.62
CA LEU A 192 1.09 -0.97 10.59
C LEU A 192 1.91 -0.96 9.30
N ALA A 193 1.22 -0.81 8.17
CA ALA A 193 1.82 -0.70 6.84
C ALA A 193 1.20 0.45 6.05
N SER A 194 2.02 1.10 5.23
CA SER A 194 1.62 2.08 4.23
C SER A 194 1.97 1.57 2.84
N TYR A 195 1.04 1.69 1.90
CA TYR A 195 1.31 1.38 0.48
C TYR A 195 2.32 2.34 -0.15
N ASP A 196 2.61 3.47 0.50
CA ASP A 196 3.68 4.37 0.11
C ASP A 196 5.03 3.81 0.57
N ALA A 197 5.70 3.05 -0.31
CA ALA A 197 7.03 2.48 -0.05
C ALA A 197 8.14 3.54 0.05
N GLN A 198 7.90 4.75 -0.47
CA GLN A 198 8.87 5.84 -0.51
C GLN A 198 8.35 6.99 0.35
N LEU A 199 8.81 7.00 1.60
CA LEU A 199 8.55 8.09 2.51
C LEU A 199 9.50 9.26 2.25
N PRO A 200 9.04 10.51 2.46
CA PRO A 200 9.89 11.69 2.36
C PRO A 200 10.95 11.71 3.46
N ALA A 201 12.02 12.49 3.25
CA ALA A 201 13.15 12.59 4.17
C ALA A 201 12.77 13.20 5.54
N GLY A 202 11.71 14.01 5.58
CA GLY A 202 11.26 14.68 6.80
C GLY A 202 9.74 14.72 6.89
N PHE A 203 9.26 14.69 8.13
CA PHE A 203 7.86 14.88 8.47
C PHE A 203 7.74 16.10 9.36
N VAL A 204 6.74 16.92 9.10
CA VAL A 204 6.44 18.12 9.90
C VAL A 204 5.37 17.83 10.96
N ARG A 205 4.60 16.76 10.79
CA ARG A 205 3.53 16.37 11.71
C ARG A 205 3.30 14.87 11.66
N VAL A 206 3.06 14.26 12.82
CA VAL A 206 2.71 12.85 12.96
C VAL A 206 1.48 12.73 13.84
N ILE A 207 0.43 12.10 13.34
CA ILE A 207 -0.85 11.93 14.01
C ILE A 207 -1.09 10.45 14.27
N VAL A 208 -1.41 10.12 15.50
CA VAL A 208 -1.83 8.80 15.94
C VAL A 208 -3.34 8.82 16.13
N GLN A 209 -4.03 7.85 15.54
CA GLN A 209 -5.49 7.71 15.64
C GLN A 209 -5.84 6.44 16.43
N PRO A 210 -5.99 6.55 17.76
CA PRO A 210 -6.56 5.48 18.57
C PRO A 210 -8.09 5.44 18.43
N PHE A 211 -8.65 4.32 18.00
CA PHE A 211 -10.10 4.08 17.93
C PHE A 211 -10.71 3.98 19.34
N GLY A 212 -11.91 4.55 19.50
CA GLY A 212 -12.66 4.59 20.77
C GLY A 212 -12.63 5.94 21.49
N MET A 213 -11.85 6.91 20.99
CA MET A 213 -11.61 8.18 21.69
C MET A 213 -12.05 9.45 20.91
N ASP A 214 -12.38 9.35 19.61
CA ASP A 214 -12.70 10.49 18.72
C ASP A 214 -11.69 11.67 18.74
N VAL A 215 -10.49 11.47 19.29
CA VAL A 215 -9.41 12.46 19.32
C VAL A 215 -8.15 11.92 18.67
N GLU A 216 -7.69 12.66 17.68
CA GLU A 216 -6.36 12.54 17.11
C GLU A 216 -5.31 12.99 18.15
N VAL A 217 -4.22 12.24 18.28
CA VAL A 217 -3.10 12.58 19.16
C VAL A 217 -1.89 12.87 18.32
N GLU A 218 -1.26 14.03 18.52
CA GLU A 218 -0.01 14.36 17.83
C GLU A 218 1.17 13.65 18.51
N ALA A 219 1.97 12.93 17.73
CA ALA A 219 3.20 12.32 18.21
C ALA A 219 4.36 13.29 18.02
N ALA A 220 5.16 13.45 19.07
CA ALA A 220 6.39 14.25 19.05
C ALA A 220 7.61 13.34 18.88
N PRO A 221 8.72 13.85 18.29
CA PRO A 221 10.00 13.13 18.30
C PRO A 221 10.42 12.80 19.74
N ALA A 222 10.88 11.57 19.98
CA ALA A 222 11.42 11.19 21.28
C ALA A 222 12.83 11.81 21.42
N SER A 223 13.03 12.66 22.44
CA SER A 223 14.33 13.28 22.75
C SER A 223 15.29 12.32 23.43
#